data_AF-A0A661RF31-F1
#
_entry.id   AF-A0A661RF31-F1
#
_cell.length_a   1.000
_cell.length_b   1.000
_cell.length_c   1.000
_cell.angle_alpha   90.00
_cell.angle_beta   90.00
_cell.angle_gamma   90.00
#
_symmetry.space_group_name_H-M   'P 1'
#
loop_
_entity.id
_entity.type
_entity.pdbx_description
1 polymer ?
#
loop_
_entity_poly.entity_id
_entity_poly.type
_entity_poly.pdbx_seq_one_letter_code
_entity_poly.pdbx_strand_id
1 'polypeptide(L)'
;MIKDVISANYKGEYSIEVAFEDGAIGVVDFSKYLEKGGAFDKFKDIEFFKTFTINEDLGVLTWGDEIDIAPETLYAKATNSPLPDWIILHQDSSANISFQPTS
;
A
#
# COMPACT_ATOMS: atom_id res chain seq x y z
N MET A 1 0.65 8.83 -13.47
CA MET A 1 -0.47 7.92 -13.76
C MET A 1 -0.40 6.82 -12.71
N ILE A 2 -1.52 6.55 -12.04
CA ILE A 2 -1.62 5.43 -11.09
C ILE A 2 -1.48 4.13 -11.90
N LYS A 3 -0.86 3.11 -11.33
CA LYS A 3 -0.63 1.82 -11.99
C LYS A 3 -1.33 0.74 -11.19
N ASP A 4 -2.37 0.16 -11.75
CA ASP A 4 -3.17 -0.83 -11.05
C ASP A 4 -2.39 -2.14 -10.90
N VAL A 5 -2.55 -2.77 -9.72
CA VAL A 5 -2.01 -4.11 -9.48
C VAL A 5 -2.90 -5.12 -10.18
N ILE A 6 -2.33 -5.90 -11.09
CA ILE A 6 -3.05 -6.94 -11.86
C ILE A 6 -2.74 -8.36 -11.39
N SER A 7 -1.67 -8.53 -10.61
CA SER A 7 -1.30 -9.83 -10.03
C SER A 7 -0.48 -9.65 -8.76
N ALA A 8 -0.66 -10.54 -7.80
CA ALA A 8 0.05 -10.55 -6.54
C ALA A 8 0.28 -11.99 -6.09
N ASN A 9 1.52 -12.32 -5.72
CA ASN A 9 1.90 -13.66 -5.30
C ASN A 9 2.78 -13.64 -4.05
N TYR A 10 2.40 -14.43 -3.05
CA TYR A 10 3.18 -14.57 -1.82
C TYR A 10 4.54 -15.21 -2.10
N LYS A 11 5.63 -14.60 -1.63
CA LYS A 11 7.00 -15.11 -1.83
C LYS A 11 7.65 -15.67 -0.57
N GLY A 12 6.94 -15.67 0.56
CA GLY A 12 7.50 -16.05 1.86
C GLY A 12 7.70 -14.85 2.77
N GLU A 13 7.80 -15.12 4.07
CA GLU A 13 7.96 -14.10 5.11
C GLU A 13 6.91 -12.99 4.96
N TYR A 14 7.32 -11.72 4.90
CA TYR A 14 6.43 -10.59 4.66
C TYR A 14 6.58 -10.03 3.24
N SER A 15 6.89 -10.89 2.27
CA SER A 15 7.15 -10.48 0.88
C SER A 15 6.04 -10.90 -0.07
N ILE A 16 5.57 -9.96 -0.88
CA ILE A 16 4.59 -10.18 -1.95
C ILE A 16 5.19 -9.64 -3.25
N GLU A 17 5.23 -10.49 -4.27
CA GLU A 17 5.55 -10.10 -5.65
C GLU A 17 4.28 -9.52 -6.28
N VAL A 18 4.35 -8.29 -6.77
CA VAL A 18 3.26 -7.59 -7.43
C VAL A 18 3.60 -7.31 -8.89
N ALA A 19 2.62 -7.46 -9.76
CA ALA A 19 2.70 -7.08 -11.17
C ALA A 19 1.67 -5.99 -11.47
N PHE A 20 2.07 -5.04 -12.32
CA PHE A 20 1.27 -3.88 -12.70
C PHE A 20 0.86 -3.94 -14.17
N GLU A 21 -0.19 -3.20 -14.52
CA GLU A 21 -0.74 -3.13 -15.88
C GLU A 21 0.27 -2.69 -16.97
N ASP A 22 1.33 -1.97 -16.59
CA ASP A 22 2.37 -1.51 -17.51
C ASP A 22 3.51 -2.53 -17.72
N GLY A 23 3.39 -3.71 -17.11
CA GLY A 23 4.36 -4.79 -17.18
C GLY A 23 5.47 -4.70 -16.12
N ALA A 24 5.45 -3.69 -15.23
CA ALA A 24 6.36 -3.66 -14.10
C ALA A 24 6.06 -4.80 -13.12
N ILE A 25 7.11 -5.43 -12.59
CA ILE A 25 7.01 -6.49 -11.59
C ILE A 25 8.07 -6.24 -10.51
N GLY A 26 7.71 -6.41 -9.25
CA GLY A 26 8.68 -6.33 -8.16
C GLY A 26 8.19 -6.95 -6.86
N VAL A 27 9.13 -7.25 -5.97
CA VAL A 27 8.84 -7.81 -4.65
C VAL A 27 8.77 -6.67 -3.63
N VAL A 28 7.64 -6.58 -2.93
CA VAL A 28 7.41 -5.60 -1.88
C VAL A 28 7.58 -6.29 -0.53
N ASP A 29 8.47 -5.74 0.30
CA ASP A 29 8.67 -6.13 1.69
C ASP A 29 7.74 -5.36 2.62
N PHE A 30 6.90 -6.09 3.35
CA PHE A 30 5.92 -5.59 4.30
C PHE A 30 6.39 -5.68 5.76
N SER A 31 7.59 -6.20 6.04
CA SER A 31 8.12 -6.34 7.42
C SER A 31 8.11 -5.01 8.19
N LYS A 32 8.38 -3.89 7.50
CA LYS A 32 8.34 -2.53 8.08
C LYS A 32 6.95 -2.09 8.56
N TYR A 33 5.87 -2.74 8.10
CA TYR A 33 4.52 -2.44 8.60
C TYR A 33 4.27 -3.06 9.98
N LEU A 34 5.01 -4.10 10.37
CA LEU A 34 4.90 -4.71 11.70
C LEU A 34 5.25 -3.73 12.84
N GLU A 35 6.09 -2.73 12.52
CA GLU A 35 6.53 -1.69 13.47
C GLU A 35 5.57 -0.50 13.55
N LYS A 36 4.63 -0.36 12.59
CA LYS A 36 3.67 0.76 12.57
C LYS A 36 2.58 0.63 13.64
N GLY A 37 2.29 -0.60 14.08
CA GLY A 37 1.20 -0.90 15.00
C GLY A 37 -0.19 -0.57 14.44
N GLY A 38 -1.21 -0.63 15.30
CA GLY A 38 -2.59 -0.33 14.92
C GLY A 38 -3.20 -1.44 14.06
N ALA A 39 -3.84 -1.10 12.94
CA ALA A 39 -4.39 -2.11 12.02
C ALA A 39 -3.31 -3.09 11.54
N PHE A 40 -2.06 -2.63 11.38
CA PHE A 40 -0.93 -3.44 10.94
C PHE A 40 -0.43 -4.47 11.98
N ASP A 41 -0.88 -4.41 13.24
CA ASP A 41 -0.54 -5.44 14.23
C ASP A 41 -1.05 -6.82 13.80
N LYS A 42 -2.10 -6.87 12.98
CA LYS A 42 -2.64 -8.12 12.41
C LYS A 42 -1.66 -8.83 11.48
N PHE A 43 -0.72 -8.09 10.87
CA PHE A 43 0.33 -8.72 10.08
C PHE A 43 1.27 -9.58 10.92
N LYS A 44 1.31 -9.44 12.25
CA LYS A 44 2.07 -10.37 13.11
C LYS A 44 1.54 -11.80 13.02
N ASP A 45 0.26 -11.97 12.65
CA ASP A 45 -0.28 -13.26 12.24
C ASP A 45 0.01 -13.47 10.74
N ILE A 46 0.93 -14.38 10.46
CA ILE A 46 1.34 -14.69 9.08
C ILE A 46 0.21 -15.31 8.26
N GLU A 47 -0.73 -16.02 8.91
CA GLU A 47 -1.86 -16.62 8.20
C GLU A 47 -2.84 -15.53 7.76
N PHE A 48 -3.07 -14.51 8.60
CA PHE A 48 -3.77 -13.29 8.22
C PHE A 48 -3.04 -12.56 7.09
N PHE A 49 -1.71 -12.38 7.19
CA PHE A 49 -0.94 -11.72 6.14
C PHE A 49 -1.07 -12.42 4.77
N LYS A 50 -1.25 -13.74 4.72
CA LYS A 50 -1.45 -14.48 3.48
C LYS A 50 -2.85 -14.34 2.87
N THR A 51 -3.84 -13.78 3.59
CA THR A 51 -5.21 -13.63 3.07
C THR A 51 -5.39 -12.41 2.17
N PHE A 52 -4.31 -11.79 1.70
CA PHE A 52 -4.40 -10.63 0.84
C PHE A 52 -5.17 -10.95 -0.44
N THR A 53 -5.90 -9.96 -0.94
CA THR A 53 -6.59 -10.01 -2.22
C THR A 53 -6.32 -8.72 -2.98
N ILE A 54 -6.49 -8.77 -4.30
CA ILE A 54 -6.48 -7.57 -5.14
C ILE A 54 -7.90 -7.06 -5.21
N ASN A 55 -8.10 -5.79 -4.93
CA ASN A 55 -9.35 -5.11 -5.28
C ASN A 55 -9.19 -4.58 -6.71
N GLU A 56 -9.81 -5.27 -7.67
CA GLU A 56 -9.68 -4.96 -9.10
C GLU A 56 -10.32 -3.61 -9.47
N ASP A 57 -11.30 -3.12 -8.71
CA ASP A 57 -11.94 -1.82 -8.95
C ASP A 57 -11.01 -0.64 -8.57
N LEU A 58 -10.12 -0.84 -7.59
CA LEU A 58 -9.22 0.17 -7.05
C LEU A 58 -7.74 -0.06 -7.38
N GLY A 59 -7.39 -1.23 -7.92
CA GLY A 59 -6.00 -1.62 -8.18
C GLY A 59 -5.14 -1.78 -6.90
N VAL A 60 -5.75 -1.95 -5.73
CA VAL A 60 -5.05 -2.02 -4.42
C VAL A 60 -4.84 -3.47 -3.96
N LEU A 61 -3.86 -3.68 -3.07
CA LEU A 61 -3.83 -4.87 -2.22
C LEU A 61 -4.64 -4.61 -0.95
N THR A 62 -5.51 -5.55 -0.59
CA THR A 62 -6.34 -5.46 0.61
C THR A 62 -6.29 -6.73 1.46
N TRP A 63 -6.47 -6.57 2.76
CA TRP A 63 -6.66 -7.65 3.74
C TRP A 63 -8.04 -7.48 4.37
N GLY A 64 -9.05 -8.01 3.69
CA GLY A 64 -10.45 -7.77 4.04
C GLY A 64 -10.80 -6.28 3.91
N ASP A 65 -11.55 -5.75 4.88
CA ASP A 65 -11.93 -4.32 4.96
C ASP A 65 -11.03 -3.53 5.95
N GLU A 66 -9.94 -4.13 6.42
CA GLU A 66 -9.19 -3.60 7.56
C GLU A 66 -7.90 -2.90 7.19
N ILE A 67 -7.26 -3.37 6.12
CA ILE A 67 -5.97 -2.85 5.66
C ILE A 67 -5.96 -2.85 4.14
N ASP A 68 -5.79 -1.67 3.56
CA ASP A 68 -5.53 -1.46 2.15
C ASP A 68 -4.16 -0.82 1.94
N ILE A 69 -3.50 -1.18 0.84
CA ILE A 69 -2.23 -0.59 0.43
C ILE A 69 -2.35 -0.12 -1.01
N ALA A 70 -2.28 1.19 -1.16
CA ALA A 70 -2.47 1.89 -2.43
C ALA A 70 -1.47 1.44 -3.51
N PRO A 71 -1.90 1.34 -4.79
CA PRO A 71 -1.06 0.94 -5.91
C PRO A 71 0.23 1.77 -6.03
N GLU A 72 0.20 3.06 -5.75
CA GLU A 72 1.39 3.93 -5.84
C GLU A 72 2.45 3.59 -4.80
N THR A 73 2.01 3.18 -3.60
CA THR A 73 2.91 2.73 -2.55
C THR A 73 3.55 1.40 -2.93
N LEU A 74 2.77 0.49 -3.51
CA LEU A 74 3.26 -0.79 -4.02
C LEU A 74 4.23 -0.58 -5.18
N TYR A 75 3.89 0.28 -6.14
CA TYR A 75 4.69 0.57 -7.32
C TYR A 75 6.03 1.19 -6.94
N ALA A 76 6.02 2.20 -6.07
CA ALA A 76 7.24 2.83 -5.58
C ALA A 76 8.17 1.83 -4.87
N LYS A 77 7.62 0.94 -4.02
CA LYS A 77 8.39 -0.09 -3.33
C LYS A 77 8.91 -1.17 -4.28
N ALA A 78 8.08 -1.63 -5.22
CA ALA A 78 8.42 -2.67 -6.18
C ALA A 78 9.49 -2.24 -7.19
N THR A 79 9.43 -0.99 -7.65
CA THR A 79 10.33 -0.44 -8.68
C THR A 79 11.48 0.40 -8.11
N ASN A 80 11.49 0.65 -6.79
CA ASN A 80 12.37 1.62 -6.15
C ASN A 80 12.25 3.04 -6.75
N SER A 81 11.08 3.37 -7.31
CA SER A 81 10.76 4.71 -7.81
C SER A 81 10.38 5.64 -6.66
N PRO A 82 10.64 6.96 -6.78
CA PRO A 82 10.11 7.92 -5.82
C PRO A 82 8.58 7.91 -5.85
N LEU A 83 7.96 8.15 -4.68
CA LEU A 83 6.53 8.41 -4.61
C LEU A 83 6.22 9.71 -5.37
N PRO A 84 5.03 9.82 -5.99
CA PRO A 84 4.59 11.07 -6.60
C PRO A 84 4.58 12.23 -5.59
N ASP A 85 4.90 13.44 -6.04
CA ASP A 85 4.98 14.64 -5.19
C ASP A 85 3.68 14.89 -4.40
N TRP A 86 2.52 14.58 -4.99
CA TRP A 86 1.25 14.76 -4.31
C TRP A 86 1.08 13.82 -3.10
N ILE A 87 1.66 12.61 -3.09
CA ILE A 87 1.62 11.73 -1.90
C ILE A 87 2.44 12.32 -0.75
N ILE A 88 3.57 12.94 -1.08
CA ILE A 88 4.48 13.55 -0.11
C ILE A 88 3.82 14.79 0.52
N LEU A 89 3.13 15.60 -0.28
CA LEU A 89 2.43 16.81 0.19
C LEU A 89 1.24 16.53 1.12
N HIS A 90 0.54 15.40 0.93
CA HIS A 90 -0.62 15.04 1.77
C HIS A 90 -0.26 14.34 3.10
N GLN A 91 0.99 13.90 3.30
CA GLN A 91 1.44 13.37 4.61
C GLN A 91 1.80 14.47 5.62
N ASP A 92 2.10 15.69 5.16
CA ASP A 92 2.39 16.85 6.02
C ASP A 92 1.11 17.68 6.33
N SER A 93 0.08 17.55 5.49
CA SER A 93 -1.13 18.39 5.54
C SER A 93 -2.17 17.97 6.58
N SER A 94 -2.08 16.78 7.18
CA SER A 94 -2.98 16.33 8.25
C SER A 94 -2.74 17.02 9.60
N ALA A 95 -1.73 17.89 9.72
CA ALA A 95 -1.47 18.66 10.94
C ALA A 95 -2.06 20.08 10.97
N ASN A 96 -2.63 20.61 9.87
CA ASN A 96 -3.17 21.98 9.87
C ASN A 96 -4.33 22.19 8.89
N ILE A 97 -5.55 21.83 9.32
CA ILE A 97 -6.74 22.54 8.84
C ILE A 97 -7.37 23.20 10.08
N SER A 98 -6.82 24.37 10.42
CA SER A 98 -7.46 25.31 11.34
C SER A 98 -8.61 25.98 10.60
N PHE A 99 -9.77 26.05 11.26
CA PHE A 99 -11.01 26.63 10.77
C PHE A 99 -10.81 28.04 10.20
N GLN A 100 -11.36 28.32 9.02
CA GLN A 100 -11.62 29.68 8.56
C GLN A 100 -13.13 29.94 8.67
N PRO A 101 -13.57 31.03 9.34
CA PRO A 101 -14.98 31.38 9.44
C PRO A 101 -15.48 31.92 8.10
N THR A 102 -16.70 31.52 7.77
CA THR A 102 -17.50 31.98 6.63
C THR A 102 -17.71 33.49 6.66
N SER A 103 -17.56 34.16 5.52
CA SER A 103 -18.11 35.50 5.25
C SER A 103 -19.34 35.40 4.37
#